data_AF-A0A7G9R0U7-F1
#
_entry.id   AF-A0A7G9R0U7-F1
#
_cell.length_a   1.000
_cell.length_b   1.000
_cell.length_c   1.000
_cell.angle_alpha   90.00
_cell.angle_beta   90.00
_cell.angle_gamma   90.00
#
_symmetry.space_group_name_H-M   'P 1'
#
loop_
_entity.id
_entity.type
_entity.pdbx_description
1 polymer ?
#
loop_
_entity_poly.entity_id
_entity_poly.type
_entity_poly.pdbx_seq_one_letter_code
_entity_poly.pdbx_strand_id
1 'polypeptide(L)'
;MSCPWPRTSPALAASALVLLAACASEPTEPLLYADSMGGASFPIMEAEGSPMVWVSSTDGSDPRPGGAPDPGMCQVSGGGSPQLTDPDHGDSRLGDTVLYAVAQIEGLEPPGEITCSGDAVKHVYVGRP
;
A
#
# COMPACT_ATOMS: atom_id res chain seq x y z
N MET A 1 14.65 -6.96 -24.56
CA MET A 1 15.35 -8.03 -25.29
C MET A 1 14.36 -9.17 -25.53
N SER A 2 14.39 -9.71 -26.74
CA SER A 2 13.28 -10.34 -27.44
C SER A 2 13.03 -11.79 -27.02
N CYS A 3 11.76 -12.17 -26.80
CA CYS A 3 11.38 -13.59 -26.69
C CYS A 3 11.43 -14.26 -28.07
N PRO A 4 12.11 -15.40 -28.23
CA PRO A 4 12.25 -16.07 -29.51
C PRO A 4 10.92 -16.71 -29.94
N TRP A 5 10.48 -16.42 -31.16
CA TRP A 5 9.35 -17.14 -31.78
C TRP A 5 9.84 -18.50 -32.30
N PRO A 6 9.18 -19.63 -31.96
CA PRO A 6 9.38 -20.87 -32.67
C PRO A 6 8.63 -20.84 -34.01
N ARG A 7 9.39 -21.04 -35.08
CA ARG A 7 8.90 -21.32 -36.43
C ARG A 7 8.48 -22.80 -36.52
N THR A 8 7.48 -23.04 -37.38
CA THR A 8 7.18 -24.28 -38.14
C THR A 8 6.03 -25.20 -37.67
N SER A 9 4.96 -25.12 -38.47
CA SER A 9 4.08 -26.15 -39.07
C SER A 9 3.07 -26.97 -38.24
N PRO A 10 1.85 -27.20 -38.82
CA PRO A 10 0.74 -27.83 -38.13
C PRO A 10 0.66 -29.34 -38.43
N ALA A 11 0.56 -30.15 -37.38
CA ALA A 11 0.11 -31.53 -37.48
C ALA A 11 -0.88 -31.82 -36.35
N LEU A 12 -2.04 -32.32 -36.76
CA LEU A 12 -3.20 -32.77 -35.99
C LEU A 12 -2.83 -33.55 -34.72
N ALA A 13 -3.49 -33.24 -33.60
CA ALA A 13 -4.30 -34.18 -32.80
C ALA A 13 -4.70 -33.59 -31.44
N ALA A 14 -6.02 -33.54 -31.23
CA ALA A 14 -6.80 -33.80 -30.01
C ALA A 14 -6.21 -33.55 -28.60
N SER A 15 -7.10 -32.95 -27.78
CA SER A 15 -7.07 -32.83 -26.31
C SER A 15 -6.28 -31.65 -25.76
N ALA A 16 -6.84 -30.46 -25.93
CA ALA A 16 -6.42 -29.24 -25.25
C ALA A 16 -6.91 -29.24 -23.78
N LEU A 17 -6.12 -29.82 -22.89
CA LEU A 17 -6.11 -29.38 -21.49
C LEU A 17 -5.28 -28.08 -21.45
N VAL A 18 -5.96 -26.95 -21.58
CA VAL A 18 -5.36 -25.63 -21.35
C VAL A 18 -5.12 -25.53 -19.84
N LEU A 19 -3.94 -25.93 -19.40
CA LEU A 19 -3.40 -25.49 -18.13
C LEU A 19 -3.17 -23.98 -18.26
N LEU A 20 -4.20 -23.21 -17.95
CA LEU A 20 -4.07 -21.80 -17.60
C LEU A 20 -3.12 -21.78 -16.40
N ALA A 21 -1.82 -21.58 -16.67
CA ALA A 21 -0.92 -21.04 -15.68
C ALA A 21 -1.43 -19.63 -15.37
N ALA A 22 -2.44 -19.56 -14.50
CA ALA A 22 -2.75 -18.34 -13.79
C ALA A 22 -1.50 -18.07 -12.95
N CYS A 23 -0.66 -17.15 -13.43
CA CYS A 23 0.21 -16.38 -12.55
C CYS A 23 -0.73 -15.60 -11.62
N ALA A 24 -1.26 -16.28 -10.60
CA ALA A 24 -1.74 -15.61 -9.41
C ALA A 24 -0.46 -15.10 -8.75
N SER A 25 -0.06 -13.88 -9.09
CA SER A 25 0.78 -13.09 -8.20
C SER A 25 0.00 -13.02 -6.91
N GLU A 26 0.39 -13.80 -5.90
CA GLU A 26 -0.15 -13.65 -4.56
C GLU A 26 -0.03 -12.17 -4.21
N PRO A 27 -1.09 -11.53 -3.66
CA PRO A 27 -0.97 -10.16 -3.20
C PRO A 27 0.18 -10.15 -2.19
N THR A 28 1.27 -9.48 -2.56
CA THR A 28 2.40 -9.30 -1.65
C THR A 28 1.87 -8.39 -0.57
N GLU A 29 1.87 -8.88 0.67
CA GLU A 29 1.50 -8.04 1.80
C GLU A 29 2.47 -6.86 1.89
N PRO A 30 1.98 -5.66 2.26
CA PRO A 30 2.83 -4.49 2.36
C PRO A 30 3.88 -4.71 3.45
N LEU A 31 5.10 -4.26 3.19
CA LEU A 31 6.13 -4.23 4.22
C LEU A 31 5.93 -2.98 5.07
N LEU A 32 5.75 -3.18 6.39
CA LEU A 32 5.50 -2.11 7.33
C LEU A 32 6.79 -1.58 7.95
N TYR A 33 6.88 -0.26 8.01
CA TYR A 33 7.92 0.48 8.72
C TYR A 33 7.48 0.89 10.13
N ALA A 34 6.19 1.22 10.28
CA ALA A 34 5.61 1.61 11.56
C ALA A 34 4.09 1.43 11.55
N ASP A 35 3.51 1.22 12.73
CA ASP A 35 2.07 1.22 12.95
C ASP A 35 1.71 1.82 14.31
N SER A 36 0.50 2.36 14.41
CA SER A 36 -0.05 2.89 15.66
C SER A 36 -1.57 2.92 15.64
N MET A 37 -2.14 3.23 16.79
CA MET A 37 -3.56 3.57 16.92
C MET A 37 -3.84 4.96 16.31
N GLY A 38 -5.04 5.14 15.76
CA GLY A 38 -5.50 6.45 15.28
C GLY A 38 -5.43 7.53 16.36
N GLY A 39 -5.08 8.75 15.96
CA GLY A 39 -4.97 9.92 16.85
C GLY A 39 -3.68 10.00 17.68
N ALA A 40 -2.80 9.00 17.63
CA ALA A 40 -1.49 9.05 18.27
C ALA A 40 -0.41 9.49 17.27
N SER A 41 0.51 10.36 17.72
CA SER A 41 1.79 10.55 17.01
C SER A 41 2.67 9.34 17.24
N PHE A 42 3.33 8.85 16.19
CA PHE A 42 4.25 7.73 16.29
C PHE A 42 5.47 7.89 15.39
N PRO A 43 6.64 7.37 15.82
CA PRO A 43 7.88 7.55 15.09
C PRO A 43 7.98 6.59 13.90
N ILE A 44 8.50 7.12 12.79
CA ILE A 44 8.98 6.37 11.63
C ILE A 44 10.50 6.35 11.75
N MET A 45 11.06 5.25 12.27
CA MET A 45 12.50 5.12 12.55
C MET A 45 13.31 4.82 11.29
N GLU A 46 12.73 4.05 10.38
CA GLU A 46 13.33 3.62 9.14
C GLU A 46 12.27 3.70 8.03
N ALA A 47 12.67 4.14 6.85
CA ALA A 47 11.82 4.14 5.66
C ALA A 47 12.72 4.13 4.42
N GLU A 48 12.29 3.42 3.38
CA GLU A 48 12.96 3.44 2.08
C GLU A 48 12.05 4.10 1.04
N GLY A 49 12.63 4.98 0.21
CA GLY A 49 11.88 5.66 -0.85
C GLY A 49 10.77 6.54 -0.28
N SER A 50 9.60 6.51 -0.93
CA SER A 50 8.42 7.29 -0.56
C SER A 50 7.35 6.37 0.06
N PRO A 51 7.35 6.17 1.38
CA PRO A 51 6.46 5.21 2.01
C PRO A 51 4.99 5.67 1.93
N MET A 52 4.11 4.70 1.88
CA MET A 52 2.66 4.86 1.87
C MET A 52 2.11 4.95 3.29
N VAL A 53 1.03 5.71 3.45
CA VAL A 53 0.22 5.80 4.67
C VAL A 53 -1.12 5.14 4.40
N TRP A 54 -1.47 4.15 5.22
CA TRP A 54 -2.78 3.52 5.21
C TRP A 54 -3.46 3.64 6.57
N VAL A 55 -4.78 3.52 6.55
CA VAL A 55 -5.62 3.43 7.75
C VAL A 55 -6.54 2.22 7.69
N SER A 56 -6.95 1.73 8.85
CA SER A 56 -7.99 0.71 8.96
C SER A 56 -9.02 1.11 10.01
N SER A 57 -10.19 0.49 9.92
CA SER A 57 -11.29 0.59 10.88
C SER A 57 -11.48 -0.75 11.61
N THR A 58 -12.25 -0.74 12.69
CA THR A 58 -12.49 -1.96 13.48
C THR A 58 -13.39 -2.96 12.76
N ASP A 59 -14.35 -2.48 11.96
CA ASP A 59 -15.34 -3.29 11.26
C ASP A 59 -14.97 -3.55 9.78
N GLY A 60 -13.80 -3.07 9.35
CA GLY A 60 -13.31 -3.20 7.97
C GLY A 60 -13.95 -2.23 6.99
N SER A 61 -14.82 -1.31 7.43
CA SER A 61 -15.33 -0.22 6.61
C SER A 61 -14.24 0.80 6.25
N ASP A 62 -14.44 1.60 5.20
CA ASP A 62 -13.52 2.68 4.86
C ASP A 62 -13.62 3.81 5.90
N PRO A 63 -12.57 4.10 6.70
CA PRO A 63 -12.62 5.13 7.72
C PRO A 63 -12.36 6.55 7.17
N ARG A 64 -12.06 6.69 5.87
CA ARG A 64 -11.76 7.98 5.25
C ARG A 64 -13.06 8.78 5.05
N PRO A 65 -13.09 10.08 5.39
CA PRO A 65 -14.23 10.94 5.06
C PRO A 65 -14.52 10.92 3.56
N GLY A 66 -15.72 10.50 3.17
CA GLY A 66 -16.10 10.42 1.75
C GLY A 66 -15.52 9.23 0.98
N GLY A 67 -14.75 8.34 1.64
CA GLY A 67 -14.26 7.09 1.06
C GLY A 67 -13.17 7.23 -0.01
N ALA A 68 -12.43 8.34 0.01
CA ALA A 68 -11.33 8.60 -0.91
C ALA A 68 -10.04 8.91 -0.13
N PRO A 69 -8.85 8.66 -0.70
CA PRO A 69 -7.60 9.12 -0.13
C PRO A 69 -7.65 10.63 0.18
N ASP A 70 -7.23 11.01 1.38
CA ASP A 70 -7.20 12.39 1.84
C ASP A 70 -5.92 12.62 2.67
N PRO A 71 -4.84 13.12 2.04
CA PRO A 71 -3.61 13.44 2.74
C PRO A 71 -3.78 14.42 3.90
N GLY A 72 -4.82 15.27 3.87
CA GLY A 72 -5.11 16.25 4.92
C GLY A 72 -5.55 15.63 6.26
N MET A 73 -5.89 14.34 6.29
CA MET A 73 -6.18 13.60 7.52
C MET A 73 -4.94 13.37 8.40
N CYS A 74 -3.75 13.49 7.80
CA CYS A 74 -2.49 13.17 8.44
C CYS A 74 -1.56 14.40 8.48
N GLN A 75 -0.63 14.36 9.42
CA GLN A 75 0.48 15.30 9.51
C GLN A 75 1.76 14.50 9.64
N VAL A 76 2.80 14.91 8.91
CA VAL A 76 4.12 14.30 8.95
C VAL A 76 5.16 15.36 9.31
N SER A 77 6.15 14.97 10.10
CA SER A 77 7.29 15.82 10.45
C SER A 77 8.57 14.98 10.52
N GLY A 78 9.74 15.61 10.40
CA GLY A 78 11.02 14.90 10.40
C GLY A 78 12.08 15.63 9.57
N GLY A 79 13.21 14.96 9.35
CA GLY A 79 14.24 15.43 8.42
C GLY A 79 13.75 15.42 6.97
N GLY A 80 14.48 16.11 6.08
CA GLY A 80 14.20 16.12 4.64
C GLY A 80 13.03 17.01 4.16
N SER A 81 12.30 17.66 5.07
CA SER A 81 11.08 18.43 4.77
C SER A 81 9.96 17.56 4.19
N PRO A 82 9.46 16.58 4.96
CA PRO A 82 8.51 15.60 4.46
C PRO A 82 7.18 16.25 4.08
N GLN A 83 6.53 15.73 3.05
CA GLN A 83 5.21 16.16 2.58
C GLN A 83 4.31 14.94 2.37
N LEU A 84 3.01 15.12 2.58
CA LEU A 84 1.99 14.13 2.27
C LEU A 84 1.36 14.49 0.92
N THR A 85 1.35 13.53 0.01
CA THR A 85 0.82 13.68 -1.35
C THR A 85 -0.22 12.58 -1.63
N ASP A 86 -0.92 12.70 -2.75
CA ASP A 86 -1.83 11.64 -3.20
C ASP A 86 -1.05 10.32 -3.35
N PRO A 87 -1.63 9.20 -2.90
CA PRO A 87 -0.93 7.93 -2.94
C PRO A 87 -0.70 7.44 -4.37
N ASP A 88 0.49 6.90 -4.65
CA ASP A 88 0.82 6.27 -5.93
C ASP A 88 0.26 4.84 -6.07
N HIS A 89 -0.12 4.23 -4.95
CA HIS A 89 -0.76 2.91 -4.88
C HIS A 89 -2.09 2.99 -4.14
N GLY A 90 -2.99 2.06 -4.48
CA GLY A 90 -4.32 2.00 -3.86
C GLY A 90 -4.33 1.35 -2.49
N ASP A 91 -5.54 0.98 -2.09
CA ASP A 91 -5.79 0.20 -0.89
C ASP A 91 -5.05 -1.16 -0.95
N SER A 92 -4.65 -1.68 0.21
CA SER A 92 -3.88 -2.92 0.37
C SER A 92 -4.53 -3.85 1.39
N ARG A 93 -3.90 -5.01 1.62
CA ARG A 93 -4.33 -5.98 2.63
C ARG A 93 -3.15 -6.45 3.48
N LEU A 94 -3.40 -6.58 4.78
CA LEU A 94 -2.50 -7.19 5.75
C LEU A 94 -3.28 -8.29 6.46
N GLY A 95 -3.06 -9.54 6.05
CA GLY A 95 -3.94 -10.66 6.37
C GLY A 95 -5.39 -10.35 6.01
N ASP A 96 -6.27 -10.43 7.02
CA ASP A 96 -7.69 -10.14 6.88
C ASP A 96 -8.02 -8.64 6.96
N THR A 97 -7.07 -7.80 7.34
CA THR A 97 -7.27 -6.35 7.48
C THR A 97 -7.18 -5.65 6.13
N VAL A 98 -8.20 -4.85 5.80
CA VAL A 98 -8.19 -3.93 4.66
C VAL A 98 -7.49 -2.64 5.08
N LEU A 99 -6.52 -2.22 4.27
CA LEU A 99 -5.74 -1.02 4.47
C LEU A 99 -6.15 0.04 3.43
N TYR A 100 -6.81 1.10 3.87
CA TYR A 100 -7.29 2.17 3.01
C TYR A 100 -6.20 3.22 2.83
N ALA A 101 -5.81 3.48 1.58
CA ALA A 101 -4.73 4.42 1.27
C ALA A 101 -5.14 5.86 1.61
N VAL A 102 -4.25 6.58 2.30
CA VAL A 102 -4.49 7.98 2.68
C VAL A 102 -3.58 8.91 1.91
N ALA A 103 -2.27 8.61 1.91
CA ALA A 103 -1.25 9.46 1.33
C ALA A 103 0.01 8.67 1.02
N GLN A 104 0.89 9.27 0.24
CA GLN A 104 2.30 8.91 0.16
C GLN A 104 3.15 9.99 0.85
N ILE A 105 4.16 9.56 1.59
CA ILE A 105 5.14 10.45 2.22
C ILE A 105 6.30 10.65 1.24
N GLU A 106 6.55 11.89 0.85
CA GLU A 106 7.71 12.27 0.03
C GLU A 106 8.70 13.08 0.85
N GLY A 107 10.00 12.94 0.55
CA GLY A 107 11.05 13.78 1.15
C GLY A 107 11.31 13.52 2.64
N LEU A 108 10.85 12.40 3.19
CA LEU A 108 11.17 12.03 4.56
C LEU A 108 12.61 11.52 4.66
N GLU A 109 13.40 12.14 5.53
CA GLU A 109 14.66 11.59 6.03
C GLU A 109 14.43 11.07 7.46
N PRO A 110 14.34 9.75 7.68
CA PRO A 110 14.14 9.20 9.02
C PRO A 110 15.27 9.59 9.99
N PRO A 111 14.96 9.78 11.29
CA PRO A 111 13.66 9.58 11.91
C PRO A 111 12.66 10.72 11.64
N GLY A 112 11.38 10.37 11.56
CA GLY A 112 10.26 11.32 11.54
C GLY A 112 9.10 10.86 12.41
N GLU A 113 8.03 11.63 12.41
CA GLU A 113 6.78 11.31 13.10
C GLU A 113 5.60 11.53 12.17
N ILE A 114 4.57 10.70 12.34
CA ILE A 114 3.29 10.86 11.66
C ILE A 114 2.16 10.77 12.68
N THR A 115 1.12 11.56 12.45
CA THR A 115 -0.15 11.48 13.17
C THR A 115 -1.28 11.52 12.16
N CYS A 116 -2.21 10.57 12.23
CA CYS A 116 -3.45 10.63 11.45
C CYS A 116 -4.65 10.66 12.38
N SER A 117 -5.62 11.51 12.07
CA SER A 117 -6.81 11.71 12.89
C SER A 117 -8.08 11.37 12.11
N GLY A 118 -9.09 10.87 12.81
CA GLY A 118 -10.41 10.55 12.26
C GLY A 118 -11.17 9.62 13.19
N ASP A 119 -12.45 9.90 13.46
CA ASP A 119 -13.23 9.17 14.45
C ASP A 119 -13.42 7.69 14.12
N ALA A 120 -13.37 7.34 12.83
CA ALA A 120 -13.48 5.97 12.33
C ALA A 120 -12.11 5.25 12.20
N VAL A 121 -10.99 5.99 12.31
CA VAL A 121 -9.64 5.44 12.15
C VAL A 121 -9.26 4.68 13.42
N LYS A 122 -9.07 3.37 13.27
CA LYS A 122 -8.64 2.49 14.36
C LYS A 122 -7.12 2.37 14.41
N HIS A 123 -6.50 2.05 13.28
CA HIS A 123 -5.05 1.93 13.14
C HIS A 123 -4.55 2.73 11.94
N VAL A 124 -3.30 3.15 12.03
CA VAL A 124 -2.52 3.84 11.00
C VAL A 124 -1.28 3.00 10.74
N TYR A 125 -0.92 2.86 9.47
CA TYR A 125 0.21 2.06 9.01
C TYR A 125 1.06 2.89 8.07
N VAL A 126 2.37 2.78 8.19
CA VAL A 126 3.35 3.35 7.26
C VAL A 126 4.19 2.22 6.70
N GLY A 127 4.32 2.14 5.38
CA GLY A 127 5.02 1.02 4.75
C GLY A 127 5.22 1.20 3.26
N ARG A 128 5.52 0.10 2.57
CA ARG A 128 5.60 0.02 1.10
C ARG A 128 4.66 -1.08 0.60
N PRO A 129 3.98 -0.86 -0.53
CA PRO A 129 3.09 -1.85 -1.13
C PRO A 129 3.86 -3.08 -1.63
#